data_AF-A0A537X2A4-F1
#
_entry.id   AF-A0A537X2A4-F1
#
_cell.length_a   1.000
_cell.length_b   1.000
_cell.length_c   1.000
_cell.angle_alpha   90.00
_cell.angle_beta   90.00
_cell.angle_gamma   90.00
#
_symmetry.space_group_name_H-M   'P 1'
#
loop_
_entity.id
_entity.type
_entity.pdbx_description
1 polymer ?
#
loop_
_entity_poly.entity_id
_entity_poly.type
_entity_poly.pdbx_seq_one_letter_code
_entity_poly.pdbx_strand_id
1 'polypeptide(L)' 'NLPPHPLVASGFLSVGCMPCTSRTSPDEDARAGRWRGRPKTECGIHTTKTA' A
#
# COMPACT_ATOMS: atom_id res chain seq x y z
N ASN A 1 -16.30 -5.21 16.04
CA ASN A 1 -14.86 -5.32 16.34
C ASN A 1 -14.29 -6.42 15.46
N LEU A 2 -13.58 -6.08 14.38
CA LEU A 2 -13.05 -7.05 13.42
C LEU A 2 -11.54 -7.24 13.65
N PRO A 3 -11.01 -8.47 13.50
CA PRO A 3 -9.58 -8.69 13.64
C PRO A 3 -8.81 -7.93 12.54
N PRO A 4 -7.72 -7.22 12.89
CA PRO A 4 -6.89 -6.56 11.91
C PRO A 4 -6.13 -7.58 11.05
N HIS A 5 -5.70 -7.16 9.86
CA HIS A 5 -4.82 -7.97 9.04
C HIS A 5 -3.47 -8.20 9.77
N PRO A 6 -2.92 -9.43 9.82
CA PRO A 6 -1.71 -9.72 10.61
C PRO A 6 -0.50 -8.86 10.26
N LEU A 7 -0.35 -8.47 8.99
CA LEU A 7 0.76 -7.64 8.53
C LEU A 7 0.73 -6.20 9.07
N VAL A 8 -0.41 -5.71 9.59
CA VAL A 8 -0.49 -4.38 10.21
C VAL A 8 0.44 -4.32 11.43
N ALA A 9 0.43 -5.36 12.26
CA ALA A 9 1.34 -5.47 13.40
C ALA A 9 2.82 -5.58 12.98
N SER A 10 3.08 -5.99 11.74
CA SER A 10 4.43 -6.02 11.15
C SER A 10 4.82 -4.71 10.45
N GLY A 11 4.04 -3.64 10.57
CA GLY A 11 4.33 -2.31 10.01
C GLY A 11 3.89 -2.12 8.55
N PHE A 12 3.04 -2.99 8.01
CA PHE A 12 2.47 -2.81 6.67
C PHE A 12 1.10 -2.11 6.76
N LEU A 13 1.11 -0.78 6.65
CA LEU A 13 -0.11 0.03 6.74
C LEU A 13 -0.93 0.05 5.44
N SER A 14 -0.34 -0.33 4.30
CA SER A 14 -1.05 -0.51 3.02
C SER A 14 -0.60 -1.79 2.32
N VAL A 15 -1.46 -2.81 2.30
CA VAL A 15 -1.14 -4.14 1.77
C VAL A 15 -1.64 -4.28 0.33
N GLY A 16 -0.77 -4.74 -0.58
CA GLY A 16 -1.11 -5.09 -1.96
C GLY A 16 -0.37 -6.35 -2.41
N CYS A 17 0.08 -6.38 -3.67
CA CYS A 17 0.91 -7.47 -4.17
C CYS A 17 2.23 -7.54 -3.41
N MET A 18 2.70 -8.75 -3.10
CA MET A 18 3.97 -9.00 -2.39
C MET A 18 5.17 -8.19 -2.91
N PRO A 19 5.47 -8.11 -4.22
CA PRO A 19 6.68 -7.42 -4.69
C PRO A 19 6.57 -5.89 -4.69
N CYS A 20 5.38 -5.34 -4.45
CA CYS A 20 5.10 -3.91 -4.54
C CYS A 20 4.65 -3.32 -3.20
N THR A 21 4.89 -4.03 -2.09
CA THR A 21 4.43 -3.66 -0.75
C THR A 21 5.61 -3.71 0.21
N SER A 22 5.86 -2.62 0.93
CA SER A 22 6.89 -2.52 1.96
C SER A 22 6.34 -1.92 3.24
N ARG A 23 7.07 -2.07 4.35
CA ARG A 23 6.73 -1.44 5.62
C ARG A 23 6.79 0.09 5.51
N THR A 24 5.99 0.76 6.33
CA THR A 24 6.00 2.21 6.49
C THR A 24 6.57 2.59 7.85
N SER A 25 7.30 3.70 7.90
CA SER A 25 7.74 4.32 9.15
C SER A 25 6.60 5.14 9.78
N PRO A 26 6.65 5.44 11.09
CA PRO A 26 5.60 6.20 11.78
C PRO A 26 5.33 7.60 11.18
N ASP A 27 6.37 8.24 10.62
CA ASP A 27 6.28 9.58 10.03
C ASP A 27 5.96 9.56 8.52
N GLU A 28 5.84 8.38 7.92
CA GLU A 28 5.50 8.23 6.50
C GLU A 28 3.98 8.16 6.29
N ASP A 29 3.54 8.58 5.10
CA ASP A 29 2.18 8.32 4.65
C ASP A 29 1.88 6.80 4.69
N ALA A 30 0.67 6.42 5.12
CA ALA A 30 0.27 5.02 5.29
C ALA A 30 0.36 4.20 3.99
N ARG A 31 0.30 4.84 2.81
CA ARG A 31 0.45 4.21 1.49
C ARG A 31 1.86 4.34 0.91
N ALA A 32 2.80 5.05 1.56
CA ALA A 32 4.15 5.25 1.04
C ALA A 32 4.86 3.93 0.69
N GLY A 33 4.61 2.88 1.47
CA GLY A 33 5.16 1.54 1.25
C GLY A 33 4.79 0.90 -0.10
N ARG A 34 3.75 1.37 -0.80
CA ARG A 34 3.31 0.88 -2.11
C ARG A 34 4.00 1.56 -3.29
N TRP A 35 4.55 2.76 -3.05
CA TRP A 35 5.00 3.67 -4.11
C TRP A 35 6.49 4.03 -4.01
N ARG A 36 7.26 3.38 -3.13
CA ARG A 36 8.71 3.59 -3.01
C ARG A 36 9.42 3.44 -4.35
N GLY A 37 10.17 4.46 -4.74
CA GLY A 37 10.93 4.48 -5.99
C GLY A 37 10.07 4.46 -7.26
N ARG A 38 8.77 4.77 -7.18
CA ARG A 38 7.85 4.82 -8.32
C ARG A 38 7.22 6.20 -8.45
N PRO A 39 7.03 6.72 -9.67
CA PRO A 39 6.34 7.98 -9.91
C PRO A 39 4.80 7.88 -9.82
N LYS A 40 4.27 6.73 -9.37
CA LYS A 40 2.82 6.47 -9.35
C LYS A 40 2.27 6.70 -7.95
N THR A 41 1.05 7.22 -7.88
CA THR A 41 0.29 7.42 -6.63
C THR A 41 -0.94 6.51 -6.55
N GLU A 42 -1.37 5.96 -7.69
CA GLU A 42 -2.56 5.13 -7.76
C GLU A 42 -2.39 3.90 -8.67
N CYS A 43 -3.11 2.83 -8.32
CA CYS A 43 -3.02 1.56 -9.02
C CYS A 43 -4.06 1.44 -10.14
N GLY A 44 -3.81 0.57 -11.13
CA GLY A 44 -4.63 0.47 -12.34
C GLY A 44 -6.07 0.01 -12.11
N ILE A 45 -6.39 -0.53 -10.92
CA ILE A 45 -7.79 -0.89 -10.59
C ILE A 45 -8.67 0.36 -10.39
N HIS A 46 -8.05 1.52 -10.18
CA HIS A 46 -8.74 2.79 -10.00
C HIS A 46 -8.81 3.62 -11.27
N THR A 47 -8.15 3.18 -12.35
CA THR A 47 -8.30 3.80 -13.67
C THR A 47 -9.42 3.09 -14.41
N THR A 48 -10.51 3.78 -14.70
CA THR A 48 -11.49 3.30 -15.68
C THR A 48 -10.81 3.32 -17.05
N LYS A 49 -10.65 2.15 -17.67
CA LYS A 49 -10.32 2.11 -19.09
C LYS A 49 -11.53 2.65 -19.84
N THR A 50 -11.51 3.92 -20.20
CA THR A 50 -12.40 4.41 -21.25
C THR A 50 -11.94 3.74 -22.53
N ALA A 51 -12.81 2.90 -23.09
CA ALA A 51 -12.58 2.22 -24.37
C ALA A 51 -12.53 3.23 -25.52
#